data_AF-A0A7X8YUQ1-F1
#
_entry.id   AF-A0A7X8YUQ1-F1
#
_cell.length_a   1.000
_cell.length_b   1.000
_cell.length_c   1.000
_cell.angle_alpha   90.00
_cell.angle_beta   90.00
_cell.angle_gamma   90.00
#
_symmetry.space_group_name_H-M   'P 1'
#
loop_
_entity.id
_entity.type
_entity.pdbx_description
1 polymer ?
#
loop_
_entity_poly.entity_id
_entity_poly.type
_entity_poly.pdbx_seq_one_letter_code
_entity_poly.pdbx_strand_id
1 'polypeptide(L)'
;MKRIMLIAFLALFPRAFVAGEQASTQDDEGFSLIRISTGIVSQEMNGSLAGYYAIYVGPDAWDALLNDGDLGPLLKAAPPNAAQKAVILLPPNPRNGKTHCIYFDNAHPVGVVGVPSNAEGKLESAAIGSALRVVTAEMNQPCREELYFIPGMLEADDGRPVRALKIASAGQK
;
A
#
# COMPACT_ATOMS: atom_id res chain seq x y z
N MET A 1 -37.27 21.42 -57.01
CA MET A 1 -36.23 20.43 -56.66
C MET A 1 -34.88 21.14 -56.47
N LYS A 2 -34.45 21.34 -55.22
CA LYS A 2 -33.05 21.47 -54.80
C LYS A 2 -33.00 21.30 -53.28
N ARG A 3 -31.94 20.64 -52.82
CA ARG A 3 -31.86 19.84 -51.60
C ARG A 3 -31.61 20.69 -50.34
N ILE A 4 -32.04 20.10 -49.23
CA ILE A 4 -31.73 20.32 -47.81
C ILE A 4 -30.25 20.64 -47.55
N MET A 5 -29.95 21.54 -46.61
CA MET A 5 -28.89 21.26 -45.62
C MET A 5 -29.12 22.04 -44.31
N LEU A 6 -29.46 21.27 -43.28
CA LEU A 6 -29.56 21.62 -41.87
C LEU A 6 -28.14 21.66 -41.30
N ILE A 7 -27.67 22.80 -40.78
CA ILE A 7 -26.42 22.85 -40.00
C ILE A 7 -26.82 22.70 -38.54
N ALA A 8 -26.69 21.48 -38.03
CA ALA A 8 -26.76 21.19 -36.60
C ALA A 8 -25.48 21.72 -35.95
N PHE A 9 -25.61 22.71 -35.06
CA PHE A 9 -24.54 23.16 -34.19
C PHE A 9 -24.39 22.13 -33.06
N LEU A 10 -23.57 21.10 -33.30
CA LEU A 10 -23.15 20.18 -32.26
C LEU A 10 -22.12 20.91 -31.38
N ALA A 11 -22.56 21.41 -30.23
CA ALA A 11 -21.63 21.92 -29.22
C ALA A 11 -20.83 20.73 -28.68
N LEU A 12 -19.61 20.54 -29.21
CA LEU A 12 -18.58 19.77 -28.52
C LEU A 12 -18.20 20.52 -27.25
N PHE A 13 -18.81 20.13 -26.13
CA PHE A 13 -18.20 20.39 -24.83
C PHE A 13 -17.09 19.34 -24.65
N PRO A 14 -15.80 19.73 -24.59
CA PRO A 14 -14.81 18.85 -24.01
C PRO A 14 -15.21 18.63 -22.56
N ARG A 15 -15.61 17.40 -22.22
CA ARG A 15 -15.66 16.96 -20.83
C ARG A 15 -14.23 17.06 -20.29
N ALA A 16 -13.93 18.16 -19.63
CA ALA A 16 -12.79 18.22 -18.73
C ALA A 16 -12.99 17.09 -17.72
N PHE A 17 -12.11 16.10 -17.78
CA PHE A 17 -11.95 15.10 -16.74
C PHE A 17 -11.66 15.87 -15.45
N VAL A 18 -12.63 15.94 -14.54
CA VAL A 18 -12.41 16.42 -13.18
C VAL A 18 -11.65 15.30 -12.46
N ALA A 19 -10.34 15.20 -12.75
CA ALA A 19 -9.39 14.40 -12.00
C ALA A 19 -8.82 15.30 -10.90
N GLY A 20 -9.59 15.53 -9.83
CA GLY A 20 -9.17 16.45 -8.77
C GLY A 20 -9.66 16.13 -7.36
N GLU A 21 -10.73 15.34 -7.21
CA GLU A 21 -11.41 15.23 -5.91
C GLU A 21 -11.27 13.87 -5.22
N GLN A 22 -10.63 12.88 -5.86
CA GLN A 22 -10.32 11.58 -5.24
C GLN A 22 -8.91 11.49 -4.64
N ALA A 23 -8.02 12.45 -4.95
CA ALA A 23 -6.65 12.40 -4.47
C ALA A 23 -6.51 12.76 -2.98
N SER A 24 -7.34 13.68 -2.46
CA SER A 24 -7.16 14.20 -1.09
C SER A 24 -7.62 13.25 0.01
N THR A 25 -8.73 12.53 -0.17
CA THR A 25 -9.27 11.59 0.82
C THR A 25 -8.49 10.28 0.88
N GLN A 26 -7.96 9.80 -0.25
CA GLN A 26 -7.11 8.61 -0.29
C GLN A 26 -5.74 8.87 0.35
N ASP A 27 -5.19 10.08 0.20
CA ASP A 27 -3.93 10.46 0.83
C ASP A 27 -4.07 10.55 2.37
N ASP A 28 -5.22 11.02 2.89
CA ASP A 28 -5.48 11.09 4.35
C ASP A 28 -5.75 9.72 4.98
N GLU A 29 -6.54 8.86 4.31
CA GLU A 29 -6.79 7.49 4.78
C GLU A 29 -5.52 6.66 4.72
N GLY A 30 -4.84 6.65 3.57
CA GLY A 30 -3.62 5.88 3.37
C GLY A 30 -2.54 6.25 4.38
N PHE A 31 -2.36 7.55 4.65
CA PHE A 31 -1.45 8.02 5.68
C PHE A 31 -1.83 7.52 7.08
N SER A 32 -3.11 7.57 7.43
CA SER A 32 -3.61 7.10 8.73
C SER A 32 -3.36 5.60 8.93
N LEU A 33 -3.63 4.79 7.90
CA LEU A 33 -3.38 3.34 7.94
C LEU A 33 -1.89 3.02 8.00
N ILE A 34 -1.05 3.74 7.24
CA ILE A 34 0.41 3.60 7.32
C ILE A 34 0.89 3.87 8.75
N ARG A 35 0.37 4.90 9.40
CA ARG A 35 0.74 5.22 10.78
C ARG A 35 0.38 4.09 11.76
N ILE A 36 -0.80 3.48 11.60
CA ILE A 36 -1.20 2.29 12.38
C ILE A 36 -0.25 1.13 12.13
N SER A 37 0.07 0.84 10.86
CA SER A 37 0.95 -0.26 10.47
C SER A 37 2.37 -0.12 11.00
N THR A 38 2.94 1.09 11.00
CA THR A 38 4.25 1.33 11.60
C THR A 38 4.26 1.08 13.12
N GLY A 39 3.15 1.40 13.80
CA GLY A 39 2.94 1.05 15.20
C GLY A 39 3.00 -0.46 15.43
N ILE A 40 2.21 -1.21 14.67
CA ILE A 40 2.15 -2.68 14.74
C ILE A 40 3.53 -3.30 14.51
N VAL A 41 4.19 -2.96 13.41
CA VAL A 41 5.47 -3.58 13.05
C VAL A 41 6.58 -3.19 14.02
N SER A 42 6.55 -1.98 14.60
CA SER A 42 7.52 -1.57 15.62
C SER A 42 7.45 -2.38 16.92
N GLN A 43 6.31 -3.02 17.23
CA GLN A 43 6.22 -3.90 18.39
C GLN A 43 6.86 -5.28 18.12
N GLU A 44 6.89 -5.70 16.86
CA GLU A 44 7.42 -7.01 16.46
C GLU A 44 8.91 -6.97 16.09
N MET A 45 9.39 -5.80 15.68
CA MET A 45 10.74 -5.61 15.21
C MET A 45 11.65 -5.10 16.33
N ASN A 46 12.79 -5.78 16.54
CA ASN A 46 13.89 -5.29 17.38
C ASN A 46 14.81 -4.33 16.59
N GLY A 47 14.24 -3.27 16.03
CA GLY A 47 14.97 -2.35 15.13
C GLY A 47 14.16 -1.11 14.75
N SER A 48 14.72 -0.29 13.86
CA SER A 48 14.07 0.93 13.35
C SER A 48 13.38 0.66 12.01
N LEU A 49 12.26 1.35 11.79
CA LEU A 49 11.57 1.41 10.49
C LEU A 49 12.16 2.48 9.56
N ALA A 50 13.17 3.24 10.01
CA ALA A 50 13.84 4.22 9.16
C ALA A 50 14.42 3.55 7.90
N GLY A 51 14.19 4.17 6.75
CA GLY A 51 14.60 3.69 5.44
C GLY A 51 13.61 2.74 4.76
N TYR A 52 12.58 2.25 5.46
CA TYR A 52 11.53 1.44 4.83
C TYR A 52 10.68 2.30 3.88
N TYR A 53 10.02 1.64 2.94
CA TYR A 53 8.94 2.23 2.14
C TYR A 53 7.60 1.65 2.60
N ALA A 54 6.61 2.52 2.79
CA ALA A 54 5.23 2.15 3.08
C ALA A 54 4.35 2.35 1.85
N ILE A 55 3.65 1.31 1.42
CA ILE A 55 2.71 1.34 0.30
C ILE A 55 1.31 1.08 0.87
N TYR A 56 0.39 2.02 0.65
CA TYR A 56 -1.02 1.77 0.88
C TYR A 56 -1.64 1.17 -0.39
N VAL A 57 -2.26 -0.01 -0.24
CA VAL A 57 -3.07 -0.65 -1.27
C VAL A 57 -4.53 -0.56 -0.84
N GLY A 58 -5.28 0.33 -1.48
CA GLY A 58 -6.73 0.45 -1.31
C GLY A 58 -7.51 -0.34 -2.37
N PRO A 59 -8.86 -0.33 -2.29
CA PRO A 59 -9.73 -1.12 -3.17
C PRO A 59 -9.49 -0.87 -4.66
N ASP A 60 -9.26 0.39 -5.05
CA ASP A 60 -9.05 0.77 -6.45
C ASP A 60 -7.74 0.22 -7.06
N ALA A 61 -6.75 -0.07 -6.22
CA ALA A 61 -5.45 -0.60 -6.65
C ALA A 61 -5.30 -2.11 -6.39
N TRP A 62 -6.21 -2.71 -5.63
CA TRP A 62 -6.08 -4.08 -5.13
C TRP A 62 -5.97 -5.10 -6.26
N ASP A 63 -6.99 -5.19 -7.11
CA ASP A 63 -7.07 -6.17 -8.19
C ASP A 63 -5.94 -6.00 -9.21
N ALA A 64 -5.57 -4.74 -9.43
CA ALA A 64 -4.45 -4.35 -10.26
C ALA A 64 -3.13 -4.96 -9.75
N LEU A 65 -2.90 -4.97 -8.44
CA LEU A 65 -1.65 -5.43 -7.83
C LEU A 65 -1.65 -6.92 -7.48
N LEU A 66 -2.76 -7.64 -7.64
CA LEU A 66 -2.79 -9.10 -7.44
C LEU A 66 -1.85 -9.86 -8.38
N ASN A 67 -1.54 -9.30 -9.54
CA ASN A 67 -0.65 -9.91 -10.53
C ASN A 67 0.81 -9.47 -10.41
N ASP A 68 1.11 -8.53 -9.51
CA ASP A 68 2.48 -8.11 -9.22
C ASP A 68 3.25 -9.26 -8.56
N GLY A 69 4.50 -9.50 -8.97
CA GLY A 69 5.30 -10.62 -8.50
C GLY A 69 5.75 -10.47 -7.05
N ASP A 70 5.92 -9.23 -6.59
CA ASP A 70 6.39 -8.91 -5.24
C ASP A 70 5.22 -8.68 -4.28
N LEU A 71 4.24 -7.86 -4.68
CA LEU A 71 3.10 -7.49 -3.83
C LEU A 71 1.94 -8.49 -3.91
N GLY A 72 1.72 -9.09 -5.07
CA GLY A 72 0.59 -9.99 -5.33
C GLY A 72 0.52 -11.19 -4.38
N PRO A 73 1.63 -11.88 -4.05
CA PRO A 73 1.62 -12.96 -3.06
C PRO A 73 1.11 -12.53 -1.68
N LEU A 74 1.40 -11.30 -1.24
CA LEU A 74 0.90 -10.76 0.02
C LEU A 74 -0.60 -10.48 -0.08
N LEU A 75 -1.05 -9.77 -1.13
CA LEU A 75 -2.46 -9.43 -1.30
C LEU A 75 -3.36 -10.66 -1.41
N LYS A 76 -2.88 -11.74 -2.05
CA LYS A 76 -3.58 -13.03 -2.13
C LYS A 76 -3.74 -13.74 -0.79
N ALA A 77 -2.89 -13.45 0.18
CA ALA A 77 -2.93 -14.05 1.51
C ALA A 77 -3.82 -13.28 2.49
N ALA A 78 -4.54 -12.25 2.03
CA ALA A 78 -5.41 -11.46 2.88
C ALA A 78 -6.49 -12.35 3.58
N PRO A 79 -6.77 -12.12 4.87
CA PRO A 79 -7.82 -12.84 5.56
C PRO A 79 -9.20 -12.47 4.97
N PRO A 80 -10.23 -13.33 5.07
CA PRO A 80 -11.53 -13.12 4.42
C PRO A 80 -12.25 -11.82 4.78
N ASN A 81 -11.93 -11.24 5.94
CA ASN A 81 -12.50 -10.00 6.45
C ASN A 81 -11.71 -8.73 6.04
N ALA A 82 -10.60 -8.87 5.31
CA ALA A 82 -9.88 -7.71 4.81
C ALA A 82 -10.72 -7.00 3.74
N ALA A 83 -11.08 -5.75 3.98
CA ALA A 83 -11.91 -4.93 3.09
C ALA A 83 -11.11 -4.39 1.89
N GLN A 84 -10.26 -5.24 1.28
CA GLN A 84 -9.32 -4.90 0.21
C GLN A 84 -8.47 -3.66 0.53
N LYS A 85 -8.02 -3.57 1.79
CA LYS A 85 -7.12 -2.53 2.28
C LYS A 85 -5.92 -3.17 2.95
N ALA A 86 -4.73 -2.79 2.52
CA ALA A 86 -3.49 -3.26 3.09
C ALA A 86 -2.43 -2.16 3.11
N VAL A 87 -1.51 -2.28 4.05
CA VAL A 87 -0.26 -1.52 4.05
C VAL A 87 0.91 -2.49 3.99
N ILE A 88 1.78 -2.28 3.02
CA ILE A 88 2.99 -3.07 2.81
C ILE A 88 4.20 -2.22 3.19
N LEU A 89 5.01 -2.71 4.13
CA LEU A 89 6.27 -2.10 4.51
C LEU A 89 7.43 -2.90 3.89
N LEU A 90 8.13 -2.28 2.95
CA LEU A 90 9.27 -2.86 2.26
C LEU A 90 10.58 -2.37 2.89
N PRO A 91 11.51 -3.27 3.27
CA PRO A 91 12.81 -2.84 3.76
C PRO A 91 13.62 -2.19 2.64
N PRO A 92 14.56 -1.28 2.95
CA PRO A 92 15.43 -0.67 1.95
C PRO A 92 16.31 -1.70 1.21
N ASN A 93 16.57 -2.84 1.85
CA ASN A 93 17.22 -3.99 1.23
C ASN A 93 16.40 -5.26 1.52
N PRO A 94 15.72 -5.85 0.52
CA PRO A 94 14.91 -7.07 0.68
C PRO A 94 15.66 -8.27 1.24
N ARG A 95 16.99 -8.33 1.09
CA ARG A 95 17.84 -9.43 1.57
C ARG A 95 18.16 -9.35 3.07
N ASN A 96 18.09 -8.14 3.65
CA ASN A 96 18.52 -7.87 5.03
C ASN A 96 17.37 -7.38 5.92
N GLY A 97 16.13 -7.60 5.51
CA GLY A 97 14.94 -7.16 6.25
C GLY A 97 13.76 -8.08 6.01
N LYS A 98 12.65 -7.77 6.67
CA LYS A 98 11.37 -8.44 6.43
C LYS A 98 10.44 -7.49 5.73
N THR A 99 9.74 -7.98 4.72
CA THR A 99 8.56 -7.31 4.21
C THR A 99 7.40 -7.59 5.14
N HIS A 100 6.72 -6.53 5.56
CA HIS A 100 5.53 -6.64 6.39
C HIS A 100 4.29 -6.26 5.58
N CYS A 101 3.19 -6.97 5.79
CA CYS A 101 1.89 -6.63 5.22
C CYS A 101 0.85 -6.63 6.34
N ILE A 102 0.11 -5.53 6.48
CA ILE A 102 -0.98 -5.38 7.45
C ILE A 102 -2.27 -5.25 6.66
N TYR A 103 -3.24 -6.11 6.95
CA TYR A 103 -4.56 -6.11 6.31
C TYR A 103 -5.57 -5.39 7.20
N PHE A 104 -6.51 -4.68 6.58
CA PHE A 104 -7.48 -3.86 7.27
C PHE A 104 -8.92 -4.20 6.88
N ASP A 105 -9.80 -4.18 7.87
CA ASP A 105 -11.23 -3.98 7.69
C ASP A 105 -11.53 -2.51 8.04
N ASN A 106 -11.80 -1.70 7.02
CA ASN A 106 -11.87 -0.24 7.16
C ASN A 106 -10.60 0.33 7.80
N ALA A 107 -10.68 0.90 9.01
CA ALA A 107 -9.54 1.43 9.76
C ALA A 107 -8.98 0.45 10.80
N HIS A 108 -9.53 -0.76 10.89
CA HIS A 108 -9.16 -1.75 11.90
C HIS A 108 -8.20 -2.78 11.32
N PRO A 109 -6.97 -2.92 11.87
CA PRO A 109 -6.04 -3.95 11.42
C PRO A 109 -6.56 -5.32 11.85
N VAL A 110 -6.69 -6.25 10.90
CA VAL A 110 -7.25 -7.60 11.12
C VAL A 110 -6.22 -8.70 10.98
N GLY A 111 -5.13 -8.46 10.26
CA GLY A 111 -4.06 -9.43 10.07
C GLY A 111 -2.71 -8.77 9.80
N VAL A 112 -1.64 -9.48 10.15
CA VAL A 112 -0.27 -9.06 9.88
C VAL A 112 0.56 -10.25 9.41
N VAL A 113 1.41 -10.00 8.41
CA VAL A 113 2.45 -10.90 7.92
C VAL A 113 3.79 -10.18 8.05
N GLY A 114 4.84 -10.91 8.42
CA GLY A 114 6.23 -10.42 8.37
C GLY A 114 7.15 -11.52 7.88
N VAL A 115 7.63 -11.43 6.63
CA VAL A 115 8.41 -12.47 5.97
C VAL A 115 9.72 -11.92 5.40
N PRO A 116 10.85 -12.64 5.54
CA PRO A 116 12.07 -12.31 4.82
C PRO A 116 11.94 -12.70 3.35
N SER A 117 12.69 -12.03 2.48
CA SER A 117 12.86 -12.49 1.10
C SER A 117 13.77 -13.72 1.05
N ASN A 118 13.57 -14.58 0.06
CA ASN A 118 14.44 -15.73 -0.18
C ASN A 118 15.78 -15.29 -0.82
N ALA A 119 16.65 -16.26 -1.17
CA ALA A 119 17.96 -15.98 -1.77
C ALA A 119 17.89 -15.23 -3.12
N GLU A 120 16.76 -15.31 -3.83
CA GLU A 120 16.50 -14.58 -5.07
C GLU A 120 15.94 -13.17 -4.82
N GLY A 121 15.62 -12.83 -3.57
CA GLY A 121 14.96 -11.57 -3.22
C GLY A 121 13.44 -11.60 -3.39
N LYS A 122 12.83 -12.77 -3.54
CA LYS A 122 11.38 -12.94 -3.72
C LYS A 122 10.68 -13.35 -2.43
N LEU A 123 9.38 -13.06 -2.34
CA LEU A 123 8.52 -13.54 -1.26
C LEU A 123 7.85 -14.86 -1.65
N GLU A 124 7.87 -15.84 -0.76
CA GLU A 124 7.30 -17.16 -1.02
C GLU A 124 5.89 -17.29 -0.42
N SER A 125 4.90 -17.68 -1.24
CA SER A 125 3.50 -17.79 -0.81
C SER A 125 3.31 -18.71 0.40
N ALA A 126 4.06 -19.80 0.48
CA ALA A 126 4.00 -20.72 1.61
C ALA A 126 4.50 -20.06 2.90
N ALA A 127 5.59 -19.28 2.83
CA ALA A 127 6.10 -18.53 3.97
C ALA A 127 5.09 -17.47 4.43
N ILE A 128 4.49 -16.74 3.48
CA ILE A 128 3.44 -15.73 3.76
C ILE A 128 2.26 -16.36 4.49
N GLY A 129 1.69 -17.44 3.97
CA GLY A 129 0.54 -18.11 4.57
C GLY A 129 0.82 -18.62 5.99
N SER A 130 2.02 -19.15 6.23
CA SER A 130 2.44 -19.62 7.57
C SER A 130 2.72 -18.49 8.56
N ALA A 131 3.06 -17.29 8.07
CA ALA A 131 3.41 -16.13 8.88
C ALA A 131 2.22 -15.22 9.19
N LEU A 132 1.06 -15.45 8.55
CA LEU A 132 -0.16 -14.68 8.78
C LEU A 132 -0.65 -14.89 10.21
N ARG A 133 -0.80 -13.77 10.93
CA ARG A 133 -1.33 -13.74 12.29
C ARG A 133 -2.44 -12.71 12.40
N VAL A 134 -3.39 -12.97 13.29
CA VAL A 134 -4.40 -11.98 13.68
C VAL A 134 -3.72 -10.89 14.51
N VAL A 135 -4.03 -9.63 14.21
CA VAL A 135 -3.52 -8.49 14.99
C VAL A 135 -4.20 -8.48 16.36
N THR A 136 -3.40 -8.44 17.42
CA THR A 136 -3.89 -8.35 18.80
C THR A 136 -3.83 -6.92 19.33
N ALA A 137 -4.46 -6.66 20.48
CA ALA A 137 -4.42 -5.34 21.12
C ALA A 137 -2.99 -4.95 21.55
N GLU A 138 -2.17 -5.93 21.93
CA GLU A 138 -0.77 -5.74 22.31
C GLU A 138 0.11 -5.34 21.10
N MET A 139 -0.26 -5.82 19.90
CA MET A 139 0.41 -5.43 18.66
C MET A 139 -0.01 -4.03 18.22
N ASN A 140 -1.30 -3.68 18.37
CA ASN A 140 -1.85 -2.40 17.92
C ASN A 140 -1.55 -1.25 18.89
N GLN A 141 -0.26 -0.93 19.04
CA GLN A 141 0.24 0.15 19.87
C GLN A 141 0.89 1.23 19.01
N PRO A 142 0.95 2.49 19.46
CA PRO A 142 1.67 3.55 18.76
C PRO A 142 3.14 3.18 18.53
N CYS A 143 3.72 3.72 17.45
CA CYS A 143 5.14 3.51 17.17
C CYS A 143 5.99 4.08 18.31
N ARG A 144 7.02 3.34 18.73
CA ARG A 144 7.94 3.77 19.81
C ARG A 144 8.90 4.87 19.34
N GLU A 145 9.12 4.96 18.03
CA GLU A 145 9.98 5.93 17.39
C GLU A 145 9.14 7.03 16.75
N GLU A 146 9.65 8.27 16.77
CA GLU A 146 9.05 9.36 16.02
C GLU A 146 9.46 9.24 14.55
N LEU A 147 8.46 8.92 13.71
CA LEU A 147 8.63 8.68 12.28
C LEU A 147 8.07 9.83 11.44
N TYR A 148 8.74 10.08 10.32
CA TYR A 148 8.33 11.01 9.28
C TYR A 148 8.15 10.25 7.98
N PHE A 149 7.22 10.72 7.16
CA PHE A 149 6.86 10.07 5.90
C PHE A 149 7.12 11.04 4.75
N ILE A 150 7.99 10.63 3.83
CA ILE A 150 8.40 11.41 2.67
C ILE A 150 7.71 10.79 1.45
N PRO A 151 6.80 11.50 0.76
CA PRO A 151 6.14 10.98 -0.43
C PRO A 151 7.12 10.62 -1.54
N GLY A 152 6.83 9.54 -2.25
CA GLY A 152 7.59 9.06 -3.40
C GLY A 152 6.77 8.11 -4.27
N MET A 153 7.41 7.60 -5.32
CA MET A 153 6.84 6.59 -6.21
C MET A 153 7.80 5.42 -6.30
N LEU A 154 7.25 4.21 -6.32
CA LEU A 154 7.92 2.98 -6.69
C LEU A 154 7.37 2.50 -8.03
N GLU A 155 8.07 1.58 -8.68
CA GLU A 155 7.64 0.97 -9.94
C GLU A 155 7.21 -0.47 -9.67
N ALA A 156 5.98 -0.82 -10.06
CA ALA A 156 5.51 -2.21 -10.06
C ALA A 156 6.14 -3.00 -11.22
N ASP A 157 6.01 -4.32 -11.20
CA ASP A 157 6.57 -5.20 -12.24
C ASP A 157 6.05 -4.90 -13.65
N ASP A 158 4.85 -4.36 -13.76
CA ASP A 158 4.22 -3.97 -15.02
C ASP A 158 4.54 -2.53 -15.46
N GLY A 159 5.47 -1.87 -14.77
CA GLY A 159 5.89 -0.50 -15.04
C GLY A 159 4.91 0.55 -14.52
N ARG A 160 3.82 0.17 -13.83
CA ARG A 160 2.90 1.15 -13.25
C ARG A 160 3.51 1.78 -12.00
N PRO A 161 3.36 3.10 -11.85
CA PRO A 161 3.88 3.78 -10.68
C PRO A 161 2.97 3.52 -9.47
N VAL A 162 3.57 3.06 -8.37
CA VAL A 162 2.91 2.79 -7.09
C VAL A 162 3.28 3.90 -6.11
N ARG A 163 2.28 4.56 -5.53
CA ARG A 163 2.53 5.57 -4.49
C ARG A 163 3.14 4.92 -3.26
N ALA A 164 4.20 5.49 -2.74
CA ALA A 164 4.86 5.02 -1.53
C ALA A 164 5.29 6.19 -0.64
N LEU A 165 5.43 5.93 0.65
CA LEU A 165 6.02 6.86 1.60
C LEU A 165 7.33 6.28 2.12
N LYS A 166 8.44 6.97 1.89
CA LYS A 166 9.72 6.62 2.53
C LYS A 166 9.65 7.02 4.00
N ILE A 167 9.96 6.09 4.89
CA ILE A 167 9.98 6.30 6.32
C ILE A 167 11.35 6.85 6.73
N ALA A 168 11.35 7.96 7.46
CA ALA A 168 12.53 8.55 8.10
C ALA A 168 12.29 8.64 9.61
N SER A 169 13.36 8.79 10.39
CA SER A 169 13.24 9.04 11.83
C SER A 169 13.99 10.28 12.27
N ALA A 170 13.57 10.86 13.40
CA ALA A 170 14.14 12.11 13.91
C ALA A 170 15.66 12.09 14.08
N GLY A 171 16.25 10.90 14.30
CA GLY A 171 17.69 10.70 14.50
C GLY A 171 18.52 10.51 13.22
N GLN A 172 17.88 10.41 12.05
CA GLN A 172 18.54 10.23 10.75
C GLN A 172 18.00 11.30 9.76
N LYS A 173 18.57 12.51 9.83
CA LYS A 173 18.39 13.56 8.80
C LYS A 173 19.54 13.54 7.82
#